data_AF-A0A2N6ESB6-F1
#
_entry.id   AF-A0A2N6ESB6-F1
#
_cell.length_a   1.000
_cell.length_b   1.000
_cell.length_c   1.000
_cell.angle_alpha   90.00
_cell.angle_beta   90.00
_cell.angle_gamma   90.00
#
_symmetry.space_group_name_H-M   'P 1'
#
loop_
_entity.id
_entity.type
_entity.pdbx_description
1 polymer ?
#
loop_
_entity_poly.entity_id
_entity_poly.type
_entity_poly.pdbx_seq_one_letter_code
_entity_poly.pdbx_strand_id
1 'polypeptide(L)'
;MKVKQWLSFFVVLGSIVLLAACGSNSGSGGDQSAGTSDGDLGSDPTTGTSYVGAATCIGCHEDFSWSADDVADYLAGKHVNNYAGHYGYDYMVENGCDSCHDPIGDSPDMMALLDNPDLVTVGCENCHGAGGEHYGVGPIPIAEPGITECAQCHDELPESHLEHHPEANFIATNYVASKHYTASVRNEAVCSRCHTDLGGRLYKDVTTNAQLEATVFPVDSDEAIQCRTCHNPHNAGGLLFEDVEDHGHVVASGEYATCTSCHMPADAVVATTGADADGDGDLDTDWTTTETMYHETAYYRIITDTHYDDPATTDVIEGYVVKNLDERACRDCHDVHAVEEIRADDDSSSFSNTINDQWAKSGHAGTIGSIKLETAEYYDDTLDKDRTIEQTIAIKEAGVTETEGAAWVHYDWDSDSRQGCQMCHTATGAKNYLTDPSSYDAANNDFSHLDGWEAGVSSSDQNELLYCWGCHSNNQGELRNPG
;
A
#
# COMPACT_ATOMS: atom_id res chain seq x y z
N MET A 1 48.23 -46.61 28.18
CA MET A 1 48.45 -45.63 27.08
C MET A 1 47.83 -46.01 25.73
N LYS A 2 47.32 -47.23 25.49
CA LYS A 2 46.78 -47.62 24.17
C LYS A 2 45.28 -47.39 23.97
N VAL A 3 44.48 -47.18 25.02
CA VAL A 3 43.01 -47.07 24.90
C VAL A 3 42.54 -45.69 24.42
N LYS A 4 43.28 -44.62 24.73
CA LYS A 4 42.92 -43.25 24.30
C LYS A 4 43.07 -43.01 22.80
N GLN A 5 43.99 -43.71 22.12
CA GLN A 5 44.18 -43.58 20.67
C GLN A 5 43.07 -44.24 19.85
N TRP A 6 42.44 -45.31 20.37
CA TRP A 6 41.33 -45.96 19.67
C TRP A 6 40.02 -45.17 19.80
N LEU A 7 39.78 -44.49 20.93
CA LEU A 7 38.58 -43.68 21.10
C LEU A 7 38.57 -42.46 20.16
N SER A 8 39.71 -41.79 19.97
CA SER A 8 39.82 -40.66 19.03
C SER A 8 39.63 -41.09 17.59
N PHE A 9 40.06 -42.30 17.21
CA PHE A 9 39.89 -42.81 15.85
C PHE A 9 38.42 -43.14 15.56
N PHE A 10 37.69 -43.72 16.51
CA PHE A 10 36.25 -44.01 16.34
C PHE A 10 35.37 -42.76 16.37
N VAL A 11 35.74 -41.72 17.14
CA VAL A 11 35.01 -40.45 17.14
C VAL A 11 35.17 -39.74 15.79
N VAL A 12 36.37 -39.71 15.21
CA VAL A 12 36.62 -39.08 13.90
C VAL A 12 35.99 -39.87 12.76
N LEU A 13 36.05 -41.21 12.79
CA LEU A 13 35.37 -42.03 11.78
C LEU A 13 33.84 -41.92 11.89
N GLY A 14 33.32 -41.81 13.12
CA GLY A 14 31.89 -41.63 13.38
C GLY A 14 31.37 -40.28 12.87
N SER A 15 32.13 -39.19 13.01
CA SER A 15 31.73 -37.88 12.48
C SER A 15 31.87 -37.77 10.96
N ILE A 16 32.80 -38.49 10.32
CA ILE A 16 32.87 -38.58 8.86
C ILE A 16 31.67 -39.37 8.29
N VAL A 17 31.20 -40.40 8.98
CA VAL A 17 30.01 -41.18 8.56
C VAL A 17 28.71 -40.38 8.79
N LEU A 18 28.63 -39.55 9.82
CA LEU A 18 27.48 -38.66 10.05
C LEU A 18 27.43 -37.49 9.05
N LEU A 19 28.58 -36.98 8.60
CA LEU A 19 28.65 -35.97 7.53
C LEU A 19 28.35 -36.56 6.13
N ALA A 20 28.53 -37.87 5.93
CA ALA A 20 28.12 -38.56 4.70
C ALA A 20 26.66 -39.04 4.73
N ALA A 21 26.00 -39.00 5.90
CA ALA A 21 24.61 -39.46 6.08
C ALA A 21 23.60 -38.31 6.13
N CYS A 22 24.05 -37.05 6.10
CA CYS A 22 23.22 -35.87 5.91
C CYS A 22 23.64 -35.16 4.62
N GLY A 23 22.84 -35.28 3.55
CA GLY A 23 22.93 -34.33 2.43
C GLY A 23 23.09 -34.91 1.03
N SER A 24 22.44 -36.02 0.68
CA SER A 24 21.94 -36.14 -0.70
C SER A 24 20.51 -36.68 -0.65
N ASN A 25 19.54 -35.80 -0.89
CA ASN A 25 18.14 -36.18 -1.17
C ASN A 25 18.01 -36.88 -2.54
N SER A 26 18.99 -37.68 -2.96
CA SER A 26 18.97 -38.47 -4.20
C SER A 26 18.04 -39.69 -4.12
N GLY A 27 17.10 -39.69 -3.18
CA GLY A 27 16.23 -40.84 -2.83
C GLY A 27 14.73 -40.58 -2.99
N SER A 28 14.30 -39.36 -3.35
CA SER A 28 12.94 -39.15 -3.83
C SER A 28 12.91 -39.52 -5.31
N GLY A 29 12.32 -40.67 -5.62
CA GLY A 29 12.28 -41.27 -6.96
C GLY A 29 11.31 -40.61 -7.94
N GLY A 30 11.17 -39.28 -7.88
CA GLY A 30 10.65 -38.49 -8.99
C GLY A 30 11.86 -38.00 -9.78
N ASP A 31 11.91 -38.32 -11.07
CA ASP A 31 12.82 -37.67 -12.03
C ASP A 31 12.38 -36.21 -12.18
N GLN A 32 12.55 -35.41 -11.12
CA GLN A 32 12.29 -33.99 -11.16
C GLN A 32 13.41 -33.24 -11.89
N SER A 33 14.48 -33.92 -12.32
CA SER A 33 15.54 -33.40 -13.21
C SER A 33 15.14 -33.25 -14.67
N ALA A 34 13.96 -33.72 -15.05
CA ALA A 34 13.34 -33.39 -16.32
C ALA A 34 12.42 -32.18 -16.09
N GLY A 35 12.89 -30.98 -16.43
CA GLY A 35 12.00 -29.85 -16.65
C GLY A 35 10.81 -30.32 -17.49
N THR A 36 9.62 -29.92 -17.08
CA THR A 36 8.39 -30.23 -17.82
C THR A 36 8.56 -29.77 -19.28
N SER A 37 8.29 -30.68 -20.21
CA SER A 37 8.09 -30.41 -21.65
C SER A 37 9.16 -29.62 -22.43
N ASP A 38 10.15 -30.32 -23.04
CA ASP A 38 10.76 -30.10 -24.38
C ASP A 38 11.15 -28.67 -24.88
N GLY A 39 10.99 -27.60 -24.10
CA GLY A 39 11.24 -26.21 -24.47
C GLY A 39 12.51 -25.68 -23.82
N ASP A 40 13.47 -25.30 -24.65
CA ASP A 40 14.56 -24.43 -24.21
C ASP A 40 13.97 -23.04 -23.93
N LEU A 41 13.67 -22.75 -22.66
CA LEU A 41 13.27 -21.41 -22.18
C LEU A 41 14.40 -20.38 -22.33
N GLY A 42 15.58 -20.81 -22.81
CA GLY A 42 16.74 -19.98 -23.01
C GLY A 42 17.55 -19.80 -21.75
N SER A 43 18.22 -18.67 -21.66
CA SER A 43 19.06 -18.32 -20.52
C SER A 43 19.05 -16.82 -20.34
N ASP A 44 19.20 -16.38 -19.10
CA ASP A 44 19.30 -14.97 -18.78
C ASP A 44 20.46 -14.35 -19.59
N PRO A 45 20.21 -13.29 -20.38
CA PRO A 45 21.18 -12.76 -21.32
C PRO A 45 22.38 -12.10 -20.63
N THR A 46 22.27 -11.77 -19.34
CA THR A 46 23.30 -11.10 -18.55
C THR A 46 24.25 -12.10 -17.89
N THR A 47 23.68 -13.17 -17.31
CA THR A 47 24.39 -14.16 -16.49
C THR A 47 24.72 -15.44 -17.27
N GLY A 48 23.95 -15.76 -18.31
CA GLY A 48 24.03 -17.02 -19.04
C GLY A 48 23.42 -18.22 -18.30
N THR A 49 22.72 -17.98 -17.18
CA THR A 49 22.04 -19.01 -16.39
C THR A 49 20.75 -19.43 -17.08
N SER A 50 20.51 -20.74 -17.22
CA SER A 50 19.29 -21.24 -17.84
C SER A 50 18.06 -21.02 -16.96
N TYR A 51 16.94 -20.71 -17.59
CA TYR A 51 15.63 -20.69 -16.93
C TYR A 51 15.14 -22.13 -16.70
N VAL A 52 14.35 -22.34 -15.65
CA VAL A 52 13.79 -23.65 -15.28
C VAL A 52 12.26 -23.72 -15.35
N GLY A 53 11.60 -22.57 -15.46
CA GLY A 53 10.15 -22.39 -15.54
C GLY A 53 9.46 -22.38 -14.18
N ALA A 54 8.38 -21.60 -14.07
CA ALA A 54 7.59 -21.47 -12.84
C ALA A 54 6.99 -22.79 -12.35
N ALA A 55 6.57 -23.69 -13.26
CA ALA A 55 6.06 -25.01 -12.89
C ALA A 55 7.08 -25.84 -12.09
N THR A 56 8.37 -25.72 -12.44
CA THR A 56 9.47 -26.36 -11.71
C THR A 56 9.65 -25.74 -10.32
N CYS A 57 9.56 -24.41 -10.22
CA CYS A 57 9.61 -23.70 -8.94
C CYS A 57 8.46 -24.14 -8.02
N ILE A 58 7.23 -24.14 -8.53
CA ILE A 58 6.02 -24.52 -7.78
C ILE A 58 6.14 -25.95 -7.26
N GLY A 59 6.54 -26.91 -8.10
CA GLY A 59 6.67 -28.31 -7.69
C GLY A 59 7.70 -28.58 -6.59
N CYS A 60 8.59 -27.64 -6.29
CA CYS A 60 9.46 -27.69 -5.11
C CYS A 60 8.91 -26.87 -3.94
N HIS A 61 8.42 -25.66 -4.21
CA HIS A 61 8.09 -24.67 -3.19
C HIS A 61 6.69 -24.81 -2.59
N GLU A 62 5.75 -25.48 -3.28
CA GLU A 62 4.38 -25.70 -2.78
C GLU A 62 4.34 -26.63 -1.55
N ASP A 63 5.33 -27.52 -1.44
CA ASP A 63 5.41 -28.52 -0.37
C ASP A 63 6.22 -28.05 0.85
N PHE A 64 6.89 -26.90 0.74
CA PHE A 64 7.68 -26.36 1.85
C PHE A 64 6.83 -25.49 2.75
N SER A 65 6.84 -25.78 4.05
CA SER A 65 6.06 -25.00 5.04
C SER A 65 6.43 -23.52 5.14
N TRP A 66 7.53 -23.09 4.54
CA TRP A 66 7.99 -21.71 4.52
C TRP A 66 7.68 -20.96 3.21
N SER A 67 7.19 -21.64 2.18
CA SER A 67 6.81 -21.02 0.89
C SER A 67 5.48 -21.52 0.31
N ALA A 68 4.82 -22.49 0.93
CA ALA A 68 3.55 -23.01 0.45
C ALA A 68 2.48 -21.92 0.34
N ASP A 69 2.44 -21.01 1.33
CA ASP A 69 1.51 -19.88 1.34
C ASP A 69 1.85 -18.88 0.22
N ASP A 70 3.13 -18.55 0.02
CA ASP A 70 3.58 -17.69 -1.09
C ASP A 70 3.23 -18.28 -2.47
N VAL A 71 3.35 -19.60 -2.63
CA VAL A 71 2.96 -20.28 -3.87
C VAL A 71 1.45 -20.25 -4.05
N ALA A 72 0.68 -20.49 -3.00
CA ALA A 72 -0.78 -20.43 -3.05
C ALA A 72 -1.26 -19.02 -3.42
N ASP A 73 -0.68 -17.99 -2.80
CA ASP A 73 -0.89 -16.58 -3.13
C ASP A 73 -0.56 -16.30 -4.59
N TYR A 74 0.56 -16.82 -5.10
CA TYR A 74 1.02 -16.59 -6.47
C TYR A 74 0.04 -17.15 -7.48
N LEU A 75 -0.41 -18.37 -7.23
CA LEU A 75 -1.41 -19.03 -8.05
C LEU A 75 -2.78 -18.35 -8.00
N ALA A 76 -3.09 -17.59 -6.95
CA ALA A 76 -4.31 -16.80 -6.82
C ALA A 76 -4.19 -15.39 -7.44
N GLY A 77 -2.99 -14.82 -7.45
CA GLY A 77 -2.72 -13.43 -7.85
C GLY A 77 -2.87 -13.13 -9.34
N LYS A 78 -2.84 -11.85 -9.67
CA LYS A 78 -3.05 -11.32 -11.05
C LYS A 78 -1.91 -11.64 -12.01
N HIS A 79 -0.72 -11.99 -11.54
CA HIS A 79 0.37 -12.42 -12.41
C HIS A 79 0.15 -13.81 -12.99
N VAL A 80 -0.73 -14.61 -12.40
CA VAL A 80 -1.25 -15.87 -12.96
C VAL A 80 -2.65 -15.65 -13.52
N ASN A 81 -3.58 -15.15 -12.71
CA ASN A 81 -4.98 -14.96 -13.06
C ASN A 81 -5.28 -13.56 -13.61
N ASN A 82 -4.53 -13.11 -14.61
CA ASN A 82 -4.80 -11.82 -15.26
C ASN A 82 -6.03 -11.88 -16.19
N TYR A 83 -6.63 -10.71 -16.42
CA TYR A 83 -7.70 -10.52 -17.39
C TYR A 83 -7.25 -10.82 -18.83
N ALA A 84 -5.94 -10.82 -19.08
CA ALA A 84 -5.38 -11.06 -20.41
C ALA A 84 -5.70 -12.49 -20.93
N GLY A 85 -5.93 -13.44 -20.02
CA GLY A 85 -6.42 -14.78 -20.37
C GLY A 85 -7.76 -14.78 -21.13
N HIS A 86 -8.54 -13.70 -21.11
CA HIS A 86 -9.75 -13.59 -21.94
C HIS A 86 -9.47 -13.49 -23.44
N TYR A 87 -8.27 -13.03 -23.82
CA TYR A 87 -7.88 -12.90 -25.22
C TYR A 87 -7.22 -14.17 -25.77
N GLY A 88 -6.74 -15.05 -24.87
CA GLY A 88 -6.01 -16.27 -25.21
C GLY A 88 -4.53 -16.03 -25.52
N TYR A 89 -3.72 -17.07 -25.33
CA TYR A 89 -2.27 -17.02 -25.49
C TYR A 89 -1.79 -16.53 -26.86
N ASP A 90 -2.36 -17.09 -27.94
CA ASP A 90 -1.98 -16.74 -29.31
C ASP A 90 -2.19 -15.24 -29.61
N TYR A 91 -3.26 -14.64 -29.05
CA TYR A 91 -3.52 -13.21 -29.20
C TYR A 91 -2.46 -12.38 -28.48
N MET A 92 -2.10 -12.76 -27.25
CA MET A 92 -1.13 -12.03 -26.45
C MET A 92 0.24 -11.97 -27.15
N VAL A 93 0.68 -13.10 -27.72
CA VAL A 93 1.92 -13.18 -28.50
C VAL A 93 1.82 -12.39 -29.81
N GLU A 94 0.71 -12.52 -30.56
CA GLU A 94 0.54 -11.82 -31.85
C GLU A 94 0.56 -10.29 -31.70
N ASN A 95 0.10 -9.79 -30.54
CA ASN A 95 0.02 -8.36 -30.26
C ASN A 95 1.18 -7.83 -29.38
N GLY A 96 2.18 -8.66 -29.07
CA GLY A 96 3.38 -8.28 -28.32
C GLY A 96 3.17 -8.03 -26.82
N CYS A 97 2.04 -8.51 -26.28
CA CYS A 97 1.72 -8.40 -24.86
C CYS A 97 2.50 -9.43 -24.01
N ASP A 98 3.02 -10.48 -24.64
CA ASP A 98 3.91 -11.49 -24.05
C ASP A 98 5.20 -10.90 -23.47
N SER A 99 5.67 -9.76 -23.99
CA SER A 99 6.83 -9.04 -23.44
C SER A 99 6.73 -8.69 -21.96
N CYS A 100 5.51 -8.54 -21.43
CA CYS A 100 5.25 -8.31 -20.00
C CYS A 100 4.47 -9.46 -19.33
N HIS A 101 3.65 -10.19 -20.08
CA HIS A 101 2.77 -11.23 -19.53
C HIS A 101 3.28 -12.67 -19.66
N ASP A 102 4.36 -12.90 -20.42
CA ASP A 102 5.07 -14.17 -20.54
C ASP A 102 6.54 -13.96 -20.99
N PRO A 103 7.36 -13.13 -20.30
CA PRO A 103 8.63 -12.65 -20.86
C PRO A 103 9.66 -13.76 -21.15
N ILE A 104 9.56 -14.89 -20.45
CA ILE A 104 10.44 -16.06 -20.62
C ILE A 104 9.79 -17.24 -21.38
N GLY A 105 8.51 -17.14 -21.74
CA GLY A 105 7.82 -18.18 -22.51
C GLY A 105 7.42 -19.42 -21.72
N ASP A 106 7.25 -19.35 -20.40
CA ASP A 106 6.95 -20.49 -19.53
C ASP A 106 5.44 -20.70 -19.28
N SER A 107 4.59 -19.82 -19.82
CA SER A 107 3.13 -19.96 -19.74
C SER A 107 2.57 -21.32 -20.21
N PRO A 108 3.07 -21.97 -21.29
CA PRO A 108 2.58 -23.29 -21.71
C PRO A 108 2.70 -24.39 -20.63
N ASP A 109 3.75 -24.34 -19.80
CA ASP A 109 3.92 -25.29 -18.69
C ASP A 109 2.92 -24.98 -17.56
N MET A 110 2.67 -23.69 -17.31
CA MET A 110 1.68 -23.23 -16.34
C MET A 110 0.24 -23.57 -16.74
N MET A 111 -0.10 -23.49 -18.03
CA MET A 111 -1.40 -23.92 -18.56
C MET A 111 -1.68 -25.39 -18.22
N ALA A 112 -0.66 -26.25 -18.34
CA ALA A 112 -0.79 -27.68 -18.04
C ALA A 112 -0.93 -27.94 -16.54
N LEU A 113 -0.21 -27.19 -15.71
CA LEU A 113 -0.30 -27.26 -14.25
C LEU A 113 -1.69 -26.85 -13.75
N LEU A 114 -2.28 -25.82 -14.34
CA LEU A 114 -3.52 -25.20 -13.89
C LEU A 114 -4.79 -25.62 -14.66
N ASP A 115 -4.64 -26.50 -15.66
CA ASP A 115 -5.72 -26.93 -16.57
C ASP A 115 -6.46 -25.73 -17.22
N ASN A 116 -5.70 -24.70 -17.61
CA ASN A 116 -6.21 -23.49 -18.24
C ASN A 116 -5.44 -23.18 -19.54
N PRO A 117 -5.99 -23.49 -20.72
CA PRO A 117 -5.28 -23.37 -22.00
C PRO A 117 -5.08 -21.92 -22.50
N ASP A 118 -5.77 -20.96 -21.90
CA ASP A 118 -5.73 -19.55 -22.32
C ASP A 118 -4.85 -18.68 -21.39
N LEU A 119 -4.12 -19.33 -20.46
CA LEU A 119 -3.34 -18.67 -19.43
C LEU A 119 -2.05 -18.03 -20.00
N VAL A 120 -1.80 -16.78 -19.64
CA VAL A 120 -0.49 -16.14 -19.76
C VAL A 120 -0.04 -15.74 -18.36
N THR A 121 1.20 -16.07 -18.00
CA THR A 121 1.72 -15.91 -16.65
C THR A 121 3.05 -15.20 -16.60
N VAL A 122 3.17 -14.29 -15.63
CA VAL A 122 4.49 -13.84 -15.17
C VAL A 122 5.02 -14.88 -14.19
N GLY A 123 5.84 -15.81 -14.69
CA GLY A 123 6.55 -16.83 -13.92
C GLY A 123 7.53 -16.29 -12.85
N CYS A 124 7.90 -17.13 -11.89
CA CYS A 124 8.76 -16.77 -10.74
C CYS A 124 10.10 -16.11 -11.16
N GLU A 125 10.69 -16.61 -12.25
CA GLU A 125 12.01 -16.18 -12.72
C GLU A 125 12.01 -14.81 -13.42
N ASN A 126 10.82 -14.23 -13.70
CA ASN A 126 10.70 -12.87 -14.19
C ASN A 126 11.06 -11.83 -13.11
N CYS A 127 10.88 -12.19 -11.83
CA CYS A 127 11.25 -11.32 -10.70
C CYS A 127 12.52 -11.82 -10.01
N HIS A 128 12.68 -13.13 -9.85
CA HIS A 128 13.79 -13.70 -9.08
C HIS A 128 15.05 -14.00 -9.91
N GLY A 129 14.97 -13.81 -11.23
CA GLY A 129 16.01 -14.17 -12.19
C GLY A 129 16.07 -15.68 -12.49
N ALA A 130 16.94 -16.07 -13.42
CA ALA A 130 17.06 -17.45 -13.87
C ALA A 130 17.52 -18.40 -12.74
N GLY A 131 16.70 -19.41 -12.47
CA GLY A 131 16.82 -20.37 -11.38
C GLY A 131 17.70 -21.59 -11.68
N GLY A 132 18.34 -21.68 -12.85
CA GLY A 132 19.15 -22.84 -13.23
C GLY A 132 20.25 -23.22 -12.23
N GLU A 133 20.88 -22.24 -11.56
CA GLU A 133 21.84 -22.50 -10.47
C GLU A 133 21.16 -22.83 -9.13
N HIS A 134 19.98 -22.25 -8.89
CA HIS A 134 19.18 -22.47 -7.69
C HIS A 134 18.61 -23.89 -7.63
N TYR A 135 18.13 -24.38 -8.78
CA TYR A 135 17.60 -25.72 -9.03
C TYR A 135 18.60 -26.87 -8.75
N GLY A 136 19.83 -26.54 -8.33
CA GLY A 136 20.88 -27.48 -7.93
C GLY A 136 21.41 -27.34 -6.50
N VAL A 137 20.86 -26.46 -5.63
CA VAL A 137 21.29 -26.03 -4.26
C VAL A 137 21.93 -24.63 -4.15
N GLY A 138 22.02 -23.86 -5.25
CA GLY A 138 22.53 -22.49 -5.23
C GLY A 138 21.53 -21.47 -4.65
N PRO A 139 21.97 -20.24 -4.31
CA PRO A 139 21.03 -19.15 -4.06
C PRO A 139 20.29 -18.78 -5.35
N ILE A 140 19.06 -18.29 -5.22
CA ILE A 140 18.36 -17.63 -6.33
C ILE A 140 19.06 -16.29 -6.64
N PRO A 141 19.21 -15.86 -7.91
CA PRO A 141 19.97 -14.66 -8.24
C PRO A 141 19.45 -13.39 -7.56
N ILE A 142 18.13 -13.24 -7.50
CA ILE A 142 17.45 -12.08 -6.91
C ILE A 142 16.49 -12.60 -5.83
N ALA A 143 17.02 -12.84 -4.63
CA ALA A 143 16.20 -13.29 -3.50
C ALA A 143 15.16 -12.24 -3.07
N GLU A 144 15.49 -10.97 -3.29
CA GLU A 144 14.69 -9.82 -2.89
C GLU A 144 14.51 -8.89 -4.11
N PRO A 145 13.50 -9.12 -4.98
CA PRO A 145 13.21 -8.25 -6.13
C PRO A 145 12.86 -6.82 -5.70
N GLY A 146 13.62 -5.85 -6.19
CA GLY A 146 13.41 -4.43 -5.93
C GLY A 146 12.62 -3.75 -7.05
N ILE A 147 12.63 -2.41 -7.06
CA ILE A 147 11.96 -1.63 -8.09
C ILE A 147 12.42 -1.98 -9.52
N THR A 148 13.69 -2.36 -9.72
CA THR A 148 14.22 -2.68 -11.06
C THR A 148 13.50 -3.86 -11.69
N GLU A 149 13.17 -4.88 -10.92
CA GLU A 149 12.44 -6.05 -11.41
C GLU A 149 10.98 -5.70 -11.72
N CYS A 150 10.32 -4.91 -10.88
CA CYS A 150 8.94 -4.46 -11.12
C CYS A 150 8.83 -3.54 -12.35
N ALA A 151 9.78 -2.63 -12.52
CA ALA A 151 9.78 -1.60 -13.57
C ALA A 151 9.96 -2.16 -14.99
N GLN A 152 10.33 -3.43 -15.13
CA GLN A 152 10.40 -4.09 -16.45
C GLN A 152 9.03 -4.11 -17.14
N CYS A 153 7.96 -4.19 -16.34
CA CYS A 153 6.58 -4.23 -16.83
C CYS A 153 5.71 -3.07 -16.31
N HIS A 154 6.03 -2.48 -15.15
CA HIS A 154 5.22 -1.45 -14.48
C HIS A 154 5.81 -0.04 -14.58
N ASP A 155 6.03 0.43 -15.81
CA ASP A 155 6.45 1.82 -16.06
C ASP A 155 5.66 2.39 -17.25
N GLU A 156 6.28 2.62 -18.41
CA GLU A 156 5.56 3.07 -19.60
C GLU A 156 4.74 1.93 -20.22
N LEU A 157 3.41 2.07 -20.18
CA LEU A 157 2.47 1.07 -20.68
C LEU A 157 1.92 1.47 -22.05
N PRO A 158 1.62 0.50 -22.94
CA PRO A 158 1.00 0.80 -24.22
C PRO A 158 -0.42 1.35 -24.03
N GLU A 159 -0.87 2.24 -24.92
CA GLU A 159 -2.21 2.87 -24.86
C GLU A 159 -3.34 1.84 -24.70
N SER A 160 -3.22 0.68 -25.35
CA SER A 160 -4.20 -0.41 -25.24
C SER A 160 -4.35 -0.98 -23.82
N HIS A 161 -3.32 -0.82 -22.98
CA HIS A 161 -3.36 -1.22 -21.57
C HIS A 161 -4.02 -0.14 -20.69
N LEU A 162 -3.92 1.14 -21.08
CA LEU A 162 -4.44 2.27 -20.30
C LEU A 162 -5.96 2.32 -20.25
N GLU A 163 -6.65 1.73 -21.23
CA GLU A 163 -8.11 1.57 -21.21
C GLU A 163 -8.59 0.73 -20.01
N HIS A 164 -7.75 -0.16 -19.49
CA HIS A 164 -8.07 -1.05 -18.37
C HIS A 164 -7.41 -0.62 -17.07
N HIS A 165 -6.21 -0.02 -17.16
CA HIS A 165 -5.41 0.36 -15.99
C HIS A 165 -4.77 1.75 -16.20
N PRO A 166 -5.58 2.83 -16.22
CA PRO A 166 -5.10 4.18 -16.51
C PRO A 166 -4.10 4.71 -15.46
N GLU A 167 -4.25 4.27 -14.20
CA GLU A 167 -3.38 4.65 -13.09
C GLU A 167 -2.05 3.89 -13.07
N ALA A 168 -1.87 2.89 -13.94
CA ALA A 168 -0.68 2.05 -13.95
C ALA A 168 0.47 2.63 -14.80
N ASN A 169 0.21 3.68 -15.57
CA ASN A 169 1.21 4.28 -16.45
C ASN A 169 2.25 5.06 -15.65
N PHE A 170 3.51 4.90 -16.01
CA PHE A 170 4.67 5.53 -15.41
C PHE A 170 4.83 5.27 -13.91
N ILE A 171 4.28 4.16 -13.37
CA ILE A 171 4.36 3.87 -11.94
C ILE A 171 5.80 3.88 -11.44
N ALA A 172 6.73 3.19 -12.10
CA ALA A 172 8.12 3.15 -11.64
C ALA A 172 8.80 4.53 -11.75
N THR A 173 8.57 5.26 -12.84
CA THR A 173 9.07 6.63 -13.01
C THR A 173 8.56 7.56 -11.91
N ASN A 174 7.26 7.54 -11.63
CA ASN A 174 6.62 8.31 -10.57
C ASN A 174 7.19 7.92 -9.20
N TYR A 175 7.28 6.61 -8.96
CA TYR A 175 7.80 6.03 -7.73
C TYR A 175 9.21 6.51 -7.40
N VAL A 176 10.12 6.45 -8.36
CA VAL A 176 11.51 6.90 -8.20
C VAL A 176 11.61 8.41 -7.98
N ALA A 177 10.64 9.20 -8.48
CA ALA A 177 10.55 10.63 -8.20
C ALA A 177 9.94 10.94 -6.82
N SER A 178 9.23 9.98 -6.21
CA SER A 178 8.48 10.19 -4.97
C SER A 178 9.35 10.26 -3.71
N LYS A 179 8.74 10.67 -2.60
CA LYS A 179 9.37 10.63 -1.27
C LYS A 179 9.51 9.23 -0.69
N HIS A 180 8.72 8.26 -1.11
CA HIS A 180 8.95 6.88 -0.68
C HIS A 180 10.31 6.36 -1.15
N TYR A 181 10.74 6.76 -2.36
CA TYR A 181 12.05 6.43 -2.87
C TYR A 181 13.16 7.40 -2.40
N THR A 182 12.90 8.71 -2.38
CA THR A 182 13.93 9.74 -2.16
C THR A 182 14.13 10.17 -0.71
N ALA A 183 13.21 9.81 0.21
CA ALA A 183 13.38 10.14 1.62
C ALA A 183 14.62 9.46 2.21
N SER A 184 15.17 10.08 3.26
CA SER A 184 16.29 9.48 3.98
C SER A 184 15.88 8.16 4.63
N VAL A 185 16.55 7.08 4.25
CA VAL A 185 16.46 5.79 4.93
C VAL A 185 16.88 5.95 6.39
N ARG A 186 16.09 5.37 7.30
CA ARG A 186 16.38 5.34 8.74
C ARG A 186 16.35 3.89 9.21
N ASN A 187 17.53 3.31 9.41
CA ASN A 187 17.70 1.92 9.81
C ASN A 187 18.14 1.78 11.29
N GLU A 188 17.75 2.73 12.13
CA GLU A 188 17.86 2.62 13.58
C GLU A 188 16.60 1.97 14.18
N ALA A 189 16.68 1.54 15.45
CA ALA A 189 15.54 0.99 16.19
C ALA A 189 14.35 1.95 16.16
N VAL A 190 13.13 1.42 16.20
CA VAL A 190 11.86 2.15 15.95
C VAL A 190 11.71 2.66 14.51
N CYS A 191 12.70 3.35 13.95
CA CYS A 191 12.60 3.98 12.65
C CYS A 191 12.56 2.98 11.48
N SER A 192 13.25 1.85 11.59
CA SER A 192 13.37 0.86 10.50
C SER A 192 12.02 0.34 10.03
N ARG A 193 11.02 0.25 10.92
CA ARG A 193 9.65 -0.15 10.58
C ARG A 193 9.03 0.68 9.45
N CYS A 194 9.26 1.99 9.41
CA CYS A 194 8.59 2.87 8.44
C CYS A 194 9.53 3.46 7.38
N HIS A 195 10.84 3.30 7.56
CA HIS A 195 11.85 3.97 6.72
C HIS A 195 12.81 3.01 6.04
N THR A 196 12.49 1.71 6.02
CA THR A 196 13.17 0.69 5.23
C THR A 196 12.15 -0.27 4.63
N ASP A 197 12.41 -0.83 3.46
CA ASP A 197 11.53 -1.85 2.88
C ASP A 197 11.41 -3.08 3.78
N LEU A 198 12.56 -3.63 4.20
CA LEU A 198 12.58 -4.86 4.99
C LEU A 198 11.94 -4.65 6.36
N GLY A 199 12.14 -3.49 7.00
CA GLY A 199 11.46 -3.18 8.26
C GLY A 199 9.96 -3.03 8.12
N GLY A 200 9.46 -2.41 7.04
CA GLY A 200 8.02 -2.32 6.76
C GLY A 200 7.36 -3.68 6.61
N ARG A 201 8.02 -4.62 5.93
CA ARG A 201 7.54 -6.01 5.79
C ARG A 201 7.64 -6.81 7.08
N LEU A 202 8.79 -6.75 7.76
CA LEU A 202 9.07 -7.57 8.94
C LEU A 202 8.25 -7.15 10.17
N TYR A 203 7.98 -5.85 10.30
CA TYR A 203 7.31 -5.28 11.47
C TYR A 203 5.89 -4.75 11.13
N LYS A 204 5.27 -5.28 10.08
CA LYS A 204 3.95 -4.83 9.60
C LYS A 204 2.84 -4.94 10.67
N ASP A 205 2.92 -5.94 11.54
CA ASP A 205 1.95 -6.20 12.62
C ASP A 205 2.27 -5.45 13.93
N VAL A 206 3.31 -4.61 13.95
CA VAL A 206 3.58 -3.70 15.06
C VAL A 206 2.66 -2.50 14.89
N THR A 207 1.70 -2.27 15.80
CA THR A 207 0.66 -1.23 15.62
C THR A 207 0.57 -0.25 16.78
N THR A 208 1.41 -0.39 17.80
CA THR A 208 1.42 0.48 18.99
C THR A 208 2.82 1.01 19.27
N ASN A 209 2.93 2.15 19.96
CA ASN A 209 4.23 2.70 20.34
C ASN A 209 5.01 1.75 21.30
N ALA A 210 4.34 1.10 22.24
CA ALA A 210 4.97 0.09 23.10
C ALA A 210 5.59 -1.07 22.31
N GLN A 211 4.87 -1.61 21.33
CA GLN A 211 5.43 -2.66 20.47
C GLN A 211 6.59 -2.12 19.65
N LEU A 212 6.46 -0.92 19.08
CA LEU A 212 7.49 -0.25 18.29
C LEU A 212 8.82 -0.16 19.06
N GLU A 213 8.78 0.30 20.31
CA GLU A 213 9.97 0.38 21.17
C GLU A 213 10.51 -1.00 21.60
N ALA A 214 9.63 -1.98 21.78
CA ALA A 214 10.00 -3.30 22.30
C ALA A 214 10.52 -4.27 21.22
N THR A 215 10.07 -4.15 19.98
CA THR A 215 10.28 -5.19 18.95
C THR A 215 11.06 -4.73 17.72
N VAL A 216 11.11 -3.42 17.42
CA VAL A 216 11.66 -2.95 16.15
C VAL A 216 13.16 -2.66 16.28
N PHE A 217 13.95 -3.45 15.56
CA PHE A 217 15.41 -3.35 15.48
C PHE A 217 15.86 -2.95 14.06
N PRO A 218 17.11 -2.45 13.91
CA PRO A 218 17.77 -2.35 12.61
C PRO A 218 17.66 -3.66 11.83
N VAL A 219 17.42 -3.54 10.53
CA VAL A 219 17.30 -4.67 9.58
C VAL A 219 18.56 -4.80 8.72
N ASP A 220 18.77 -5.97 8.13
CA ASP A 220 20.00 -6.27 7.37
C ASP A 220 20.09 -5.49 6.05
N SER A 221 18.95 -5.09 5.48
CA SER A 221 18.85 -4.27 4.26
C SER A 221 18.39 -2.86 4.61
N ASP A 222 19.17 -1.85 4.25
CA ASP A 222 18.83 -0.44 4.37
C ASP A 222 18.29 0.15 3.05
N GLU A 223 17.64 -0.68 2.24
CA GLU A 223 16.87 -0.18 1.11
C GLU A 223 15.76 0.73 1.61
N ALA A 224 15.54 1.84 0.90
CA ALA A 224 14.34 2.64 1.05
C ALA A 224 13.10 1.78 0.82
N ILE A 225 11.92 2.35 1.04
CA ILE A 225 10.65 1.73 0.66
C ILE A 225 10.77 1.16 -0.77
N GLN A 226 10.07 0.08 -1.06
CA GLN A 226 10.01 -0.57 -2.37
C GLN A 226 8.55 -0.90 -2.70
N CYS A 227 8.26 -1.33 -3.94
CA CYS A 227 6.92 -1.78 -4.33
C CYS A 227 6.36 -2.84 -3.36
N ARG A 228 7.20 -3.81 -3.00
CA ARG A 228 6.86 -4.90 -2.08
C ARG A 228 6.68 -4.47 -0.61
N THR A 229 7.02 -3.23 -0.26
CA THR A 229 6.70 -2.70 1.07
C THR A 229 5.20 -2.47 1.22
N CYS A 230 4.49 -2.20 0.11
CA CYS A 230 3.05 -1.97 0.11
C CYS A 230 2.27 -3.09 -0.60
N HIS A 231 2.89 -3.77 -1.58
CA HIS A 231 2.28 -4.84 -2.36
C HIS A 231 2.77 -6.21 -1.91
N ASN A 232 1.91 -7.22 -2.03
CA ASN A 232 2.35 -8.62 -1.94
C ASN A 232 2.80 -9.06 -3.35
N PRO A 233 4.11 -9.22 -3.62
CA PRO A 233 4.58 -9.65 -4.94
C PRO A 233 4.17 -11.09 -5.27
N HIS A 234 3.91 -11.90 -4.24
CA HIS A 234 3.37 -13.24 -4.38
C HIS A 234 1.86 -13.22 -4.52
N ASN A 235 1.13 -12.15 -4.25
CA ASN A 235 -0.28 -12.04 -4.64
C ASN A 235 -0.44 -10.77 -5.47
N ALA A 236 0.02 -10.78 -6.72
CA ALA A 236 0.01 -9.58 -7.54
C ALA A 236 -1.41 -8.99 -7.65
N GLY A 237 -1.55 -7.69 -7.38
CA GLY A 237 -2.85 -7.02 -7.22
C GLY A 237 -3.36 -6.96 -5.77
N GLY A 238 -2.78 -7.75 -4.87
CA GLY A 238 -2.94 -7.65 -3.43
C GLY A 238 -1.98 -6.66 -2.80
N LEU A 239 -2.35 -6.19 -1.62
CA LEU A 239 -1.52 -5.36 -0.75
C LEU A 239 -0.82 -6.25 0.28
N LEU A 240 0.19 -5.69 0.95
CA LEU A 240 0.87 -6.34 2.06
C LEU A 240 -0.06 -6.53 3.27
N PHE A 241 -1.07 -5.67 3.38
CA PHE A 241 -2.14 -5.76 4.36
C PHE A 241 -3.44 -6.16 3.67
N GLU A 242 -4.14 -7.11 4.27
CA GLU A 242 -5.51 -7.46 3.90
C GLU A 242 -6.50 -6.51 4.59
N ASP A 243 -7.78 -6.67 4.27
CA ASP A 243 -8.86 -6.02 4.99
C ASP A 243 -8.78 -6.37 6.50
N VAL A 244 -8.92 -5.37 7.34
CA VAL A 244 -8.96 -5.55 8.79
C VAL A 244 -10.39 -5.87 9.17
N GLU A 245 -10.60 -7.03 9.77
CA GLU A 245 -11.91 -7.47 10.27
C GLU A 245 -12.00 -7.36 11.79
N ASP A 246 -13.13 -6.85 12.29
CA ASP A 246 -13.55 -7.00 13.68
C ASP A 246 -14.89 -7.75 13.74
N HIS A 247 -14.93 -8.82 14.53
CA HIS A 247 -16.11 -9.69 14.68
C HIS A 247 -16.76 -10.17 13.35
N GLY A 248 -15.98 -10.31 12.28
CA GLY A 248 -16.44 -10.72 10.95
C GLY A 248 -17.00 -9.59 10.09
N HIS A 249 -16.72 -8.34 10.45
CA HIS A 249 -17.02 -7.13 9.67
C HIS A 249 -15.73 -6.41 9.31
N VAL A 250 -15.58 -5.99 8.06
CA VAL A 250 -14.45 -5.15 7.64
C VAL A 250 -14.59 -3.79 8.33
N VAL A 251 -13.55 -3.39 9.06
CA VAL A 251 -13.42 -2.09 9.74
C VAL A 251 -12.36 -1.18 9.12
N ALA A 252 -11.52 -1.73 8.25
CA ALA A 252 -10.62 -0.99 7.36
C ALA A 252 -10.29 -1.82 6.11
N SER A 253 -10.23 -1.18 4.95
CA SER A 253 -9.75 -1.81 3.73
C SER A 253 -8.25 -2.09 3.82
N GLY A 254 -7.76 -3.06 3.04
CA GLY A 254 -6.33 -3.34 2.94
C GLY A 254 -5.51 -2.13 2.51
N GLU A 255 -6.08 -1.21 1.71
CA GLU A 255 -5.41 0.05 1.36
C GLU A 255 -5.28 0.97 2.57
N TYR A 256 -6.38 1.23 3.27
CA TYR A 256 -6.35 2.08 4.45
C TYR A 256 -5.38 1.51 5.50
N ALA A 257 -5.42 0.20 5.74
CA ALA A 257 -4.49 -0.49 6.64
C ALA A 257 -3.02 -0.36 6.18
N THR A 258 -2.76 -0.49 4.87
CA THR A 258 -1.41 -0.34 4.31
C THR A 258 -0.89 1.08 4.53
N CYS A 259 -1.69 2.10 4.22
CA CYS A 259 -1.30 3.50 4.41
C CYS A 259 -1.10 3.82 5.89
N THR A 260 -2.04 3.42 6.73
CA THR A 260 -2.03 3.74 8.17
C THR A 260 -1.03 2.94 8.98
N SER A 261 -0.48 1.88 8.41
CA SER A 261 0.68 1.20 8.97
C SER A 261 1.86 2.15 9.17
N CYS A 262 2.06 3.15 8.31
CA CYS A 262 3.16 4.12 8.43
C CYS A 262 2.67 5.54 8.71
N HIS A 263 1.48 5.89 8.24
CA HIS A 263 0.89 7.22 8.36
C HIS A 263 -0.32 7.15 9.29
N MET A 264 -0.11 7.40 10.59
CA MET A 264 -1.11 7.33 11.68
C MET A 264 -2.58 7.51 11.25
N PRO A 265 -3.53 6.74 11.82
CA PRO A 265 -4.91 6.73 11.36
C PRO A 265 -5.57 8.11 11.41
N ALA A 266 -6.61 8.30 10.59
CA ALA A 266 -7.33 9.55 10.46
C ALA A 266 -7.90 10.06 11.80
N ASP A 267 -8.34 9.16 12.66
CA ASP A 267 -8.88 9.46 13.98
C ASP A 267 -7.83 9.48 15.09
N ALA A 268 -6.53 9.53 14.75
CA ALA A 268 -5.43 9.58 15.71
C ALA A 268 -5.62 10.70 16.76
N VAL A 269 -5.72 10.34 18.04
CA VAL A 269 -5.61 11.22 19.19
C VAL A 269 -4.14 11.57 19.39
N VAL A 270 -3.84 12.86 19.20
CA VAL A 270 -2.54 13.44 19.56
C VAL A 270 -2.52 13.58 21.09
N ALA A 271 -1.57 12.92 21.76
CA ALA A 271 -1.50 12.87 23.22
C ALA A 271 -1.45 14.31 23.81
N THR A 272 -2.47 14.70 24.59
CA THR A 272 -2.69 16.11 24.95
C THR A 272 -1.85 16.62 26.11
N THR A 273 -1.21 15.77 26.94
CA THR A 273 -0.35 16.24 28.04
C THR A 273 0.71 15.22 28.44
N GLY A 274 1.92 15.71 28.75
CA GLY A 274 3.08 14.95 29.21
C GLY A 274 2.94 14.29 30.59
N ALA A 275 1.86 13.54 30.83
CA ALA A 275 1.84 12.46 31.81
C ALA A 275 2.40 11.15 31.21
N ASP A 276 2.27 10.97 29.88
CA ASP A 276 2.74 9.74 29.19
C ASP A 276 3.99 9.95 28.32
N ALA A 277 4.48 11.19 28.23
CA ALA A 277 5.81 11.47 27.65
C ALA A 277 6.97 10.83 28.47
N ASP A 278 6.68 10.38 29.69
CA ASP A 278 7.59 9.64 30.57
C ASP A 278 7.31 8.11 30.57
N GLY A 279 6.80 7.52 29.47
CA GLY A 279 6.92 6.07 29.17
C GLY A 279 6.41 5.06 30.20
N ASP A 280 5.48 5.44 31.08
CA ASP A 280 4.94 4.62 32.18
C ASP A 280 3.42 4.40 32.06
N GLY A 281 2.73 5.22 31.28
CA GLY A 281 1.29 5.09 31.02
C GLY A 281 0.96 3.77 30.35
N ASP A 282 0.10 3.00 30.99
CA ASP A 282 -0.49 1.75 30.51
C ASP A 282 -1.26 2.04 29.21
N LEU A 283 -0.54 1.90 28.09
CA LEU A 283 -1.05 2.00 26.73
C LEU A 283 -2.15 0.96 26.54
N ASP A 284 -3.37 1.43 26.36
CA ASP A 284 -4.52 0.56 26.11
C ASP A 284 -4.24 -0.27 24.87
N THR A 285 -4.38 -1.58 25.00
CA THR A 285 -4.05 -2.56 23.94
C THR A 285 -5.17 -2.71 22.91
N ASP A 286 -6.15 -1.82 22.95
CA ASP A 286 -7.25 -1.82 22.00
C ASP A 286 -6.82 -1.10 20.74
N TRP A 287 -7.04 -1.71 19.58
CA TRP A 287 -6.83 -1.09 18.27
C TRP A 287 -7.71 0.17 18.08
N THR A 288 -8.60 0.45 19.06
CA THR A 288 -9.45 1.64 19.17
C THR A 288 -8.79 2.82 19.89
N THR A 289 -7.67 2.64 20.62
CA THR A 289 -6.91 3.80 21.10
C THR A 289 -5.95 4.25 20.02
N THR A 290 -6.50 5.15 19.24
CA THR A 290 -5.99 5.96 18.14
C THR A 290 -4.73 6.76 18.49
N GLU A 291 -3.72 6.19 19.14
CA GLU A 291 -2.55 6.99 19.50
C GLU A 291 -1.58 7.19 18.34
N THR A 292 -0.99 8.38 18.30
CA THR A 292 0.09 8.70 17.38
C THR A 292 1.33 7.86 17.70
N MET A 293 1.74 6.93 16.82
CA MET A 293 2.92 6.09 17.07
C MET A 293 4.24 6.88 17.15
N TYR A 294 4.46 7.79 16.20
CA TYR A 294 5.67 8.60 16.13
C TYR A 294 5.40 9.87 15.31
N HIS A 295 6.22 10.91 15.46
CA HIS A 295 6.05 12.20 14.78
C HIS A 295 4.81 13.02 15.19
N GLU A 296 4.28 12.83 16.39
CA GLU A 296 3.14 13.60 16.95
C GLU A 296 3.33 15.13 16.91
N THR A 297 4.58 15.59 16.86
CA THR A 297 4.92 17.02 16.78
C THR A 297 5.12 17.53 15.35
N ALA A 298 4.91 16.73 14.33
CA ALA A 298 5.13 17.10 12.93
C ALA A 298 3.82 17.02 12.14
N TYR A 299 3.01 18.07 12.27
CA TYR A 299 1.63 18.18 11.76
C TYR A 299 1.44 17.63 10.32
N TYR A 300 2.29 18.03 9.37
CA TYR A 300 2.21 17.56 7.97
C TYR A 300 2.51 16.06 7.74
N ARG A 301 2.84 15.29 8.79
CA ARG A 301 3.13 13.85 8.75
C ARG A 301 2.00 13.00 9.33
N ILE A 302 0.93 13.63 9.82
CA ILE A 302 -0.21 12.96 10.45
C ILE A 302 -1.43 13.11 9.55
N ILE A 303 -2.12 12.00 9.25
CA ILE A 303 -3.31 12.02 8.38
C ILE A 303 -4.43 12.86 9.01
N THR A 304 -4.61 12.74 10.33
CA THR A 304 -5.66 13.42 11.12
C THR A 304 -5.71 14.94 10.92
N ASP A 305 -4.60 15.58 10.58
CA ASP A 305 -4.52 17.04 10.48
C ASP A 305 -5.38 17.62 9.36
N THR A 306 -5.65 16.83 8.32
CA THR A 306 -6.45 17.24 7.16
C THR A 306 -7.53 16.23 6.77
N HIS A 307 -7.48 15.02 7.33
CA HIS A 307 -8.38 13.92 6.97
C HIS A 307 -9.19 13.44 8.17
N TYR A 308 -9.62 14.37 9.03
CA TYR A 308 -10.50 14.10 10.16
C TYR A 308 -11.44 15.27 10.37
N ASP A 309 -12.73 14.95 10.56
CA ASP A 309 -13.79 15.87 10.95
C ASP A 309 -14.33 15.37 12.29
N ASP A 310 -14.40 16.20 13.34
CA ASP A 310 -14.89 15.70 14.63
C ASP A 310 -16.42 15.63 14.62
N PRO A 311 -17.05 14.44 14.74
CA PRO A 311 -18.52 14.35 14.74
C PRO A 311 -19.18 15.10 15.91
N ALA A 312 -18.42 15.50 16.93
CA ALA A 312 -18.92 16.33 18.02
C ALA A 312 -19.03 17.82 17.67
N THR A 313 -18.42 18.28 16.56
CA THR A 313 -18.37 19.69 16.17
C THR A 313 -19.24 19.95 14.93
N THR A 314 -20.36 20.65 15.12
CA THR A 314 -21.34 20.85 14.04
C THR A 314 -21.20 22.19 13.30
N ASP A 315 -20.38 23.11 13.80
CA ASP A 315 -20.22 24.48 13.29
C ASP A 315 -18.87 24.74 12.61
N VAL A 316 -18.07 23.70 12.48
CA VAL A 316 -16.76 23.68 11.84
C VAL A 316 -16.62 22.37 11.07
N ILE A 317 -15.86 22.38 9.98
CA ILE A 317 -15.40 21.16 9.31
C ILE A 317 -13.87 21.11 9.43
N GLU A 318 -13.32 20.23 10.25
CA GLU A 318 -11.88 20.15 10.52
C GLU A 318 -11.10 19.43 9.43
N GLY A 319 -11.77 18.68 8.54
CA GLY A 319 -11.06 17.86 7.57
C GLY A 319 -11.93 17.08 6.59
N TYR A 320 -11.24 16.25 5.81
CA TYR A 320 -11.83 15.28 4.91
C TYR A 320 -12.15 13.98 5.65
N VAL A 321 -13.37 13.47 5.55
CA VAL A 321 -13.68 12.15 6.12
C VAL A 321 -13.23 11.03 5.18
N VAL A 322 -12.27 10.22 5.62
CA VAL A 322 -11.72 9.10 4.84
C VAL A 322 -12.73 7.96 4.75
N LYS A 323 -12.91 7.42 3.55
CA LYS A 323 -13.65 6.16 3.33
C LYS A 323 -12.79 4.96 3.69
N ASN A 324 -12.52 4.77 4.98
CA ASN A 324 -11.63 3.71 5.48
C ASN A 324 -12.03 2.30 5.03
N LEU A 325 -13.30 2.06 4.69
CA LEU A 325 -13.80 0.78 4.17
C LEU A 325 -13.67 0.61 2.64
N ASP A 326 -13.33 1.69 1.91
CA ASP A 326 -13.22 1.65 0.45
C ASP A 326 -11.86 1.07 0.04
N GLU A 327 -11.85 0.16 -0.94
CA GLU A 327 -10.62 -0.43 -1.48
C GLU A 327 -9.68 0.61 -2.14
N ARG A 328 -10.20 1.83 -2.34
CA ARG A 328 -9.51 3.03 -2.88
C ARG A 328 -9.46 4.20 -1.90
N ALA A 329 -9.55 3.94 -0.59
CA ALA A 329 -9.69 4.93 0.49
C ALA A 329 -8.82 6.20 0.35
N CYS A 330 -7.56 6.04 -0.03
CA CYS A 330 -6.57 7.09 -0.20
C CYS A 330 -6.30 7.39 -1.70
N ARG A 331 -6.25 6.36 -2.55
CA ARG A 331 -5.88 6.49 -3.97
C ARG A 331 -6.98 7.11 -4.83
N ASP A 332 -8.17 7.31 -4.30
CA ASP A 332 -9.21 8.11 -4.94
C ASP A 332 -8.83 9.61 -5.03
N CYS A 333 -7.93 10.06 -4.16
CA CYS A 333 -7.42 11.44 -4.15
C CYS A 333 -5.92 11.50 -4.42
N HIS A 334 -5.14 10.51 -4.02
CA HIS A 334 -3.67 10.55 -4.04
C HIS A 334 -3.08 9.59 -5.07
N ASP A 335 -2.08 10.06 -5.84
CA ASP A 335 -1.14 9.15 -6.50
C ASP A 335 -0.08 8.72 -5.49
N VAL A 336 -0.28 7.52 -4.92
CA VAL A 336 0.61 6.94 -3.90
C VAL A 336 2.01 6.59 -4.44
N HIS A 337 2.16 6.54 -5.77
CA HIS A 337 3.44 6.32 -6.44
C HIS A 337 4.10 7.64 -6.81
N ALA A 338 3.38 8.75 -6.96
CA ALA A 338 3.95 10.07 -7.30
C ALA A 338 3.99 11.03 -6.11
N VAL A 339 4.08 10.52 -4.87
CA VAL A 339 4.03 11.37 -3.67
C VAL A 339 5.20 12.37 -3.64
N GLU A 340 4.89 13.64 -3.89
CA GLU A 340 5.84 14.75 -3.79
C GLU A 340 5.99 15.22 -2.32
N GLU A 341 7.07 15.97 -2.05
CA GLU A 341 7.29 16.60 -0.76
C GLU A 341 6.18 17.58 -0.40
N ILE A 342 5.46 17.32 0.70
CA ILE A 342 4.72 18.35 1.45
C ILE A 342 5.66 18.82 2.56
N ARG A 343 6.66 19.64 2.24
CA ARG A 343 7.43 20.35 3.27
C ARG A 343 7.29 21.84 3.08
N ALA A 344 6.72 22.46 4.12
CA ALA A 344 6.81 23.89 4.35
C ALA A 344 8.21 24.31 4.87
N ASP A 345 9.13 23.37 5.14
CA ASP A 345 10.39 23.63 5.86
C ASP A 345 11.57 24.12 5.00
N ASP A 346 11.38 24.36 3.70
CA ASP A 346 12.35 25.07 2.84
C ASP A 346 11.86 26.49 2.49
N ASP A 347 12.04 27.44 3.44
CA ASP A 347 12.06 28.92 3.33
C ASP A 347 11.26 29.60 2.20
N SER A 348 10.12 29.02 1.83
CA SER A 348 9.21 29.59 0.87
C SER A 348 7.87 28.90 1.00
N SER A 349 6.83 29.72 1.12
CA SER A 349 5.47 29.65 0.57
C SER A 349 5.14 28.64 -0.56
N SER A 350 5.72 27.45 -0.53
CA SER A 350 5.76 26.47 -1.60
C SER A 350 5.23 25.16 -1.04
N PHE A 351 3.93 25.13 -0.75
CA PHE A 351 3.26 23.84 -0.89
C PHE A 351 3.47 23.34 -2.32
N SER A 352 3.54 22.03 -2.48
CA SER A 352 3.71 21.42 -3.79
C SER A 352 2.59 21.91 -4.73
N ASN A 353 2.90 22.17 -6.00
CA ASN A 353 1.89 22.51 -7.01
C ASN A 353 1.04 21.28 -7.39
N THR A 354 0.94 20.29 -6.51
CA THR A 354 0.13 19.10 -6.71
C THR A 354 -1.34 19.50 -6.73
N ILE A 355 -2.14 18.70 -7.44
CA ILE A 355 -3.57 18.90 -7.52
C ILE A 355 -4.23 18.85 -6.12
N ASN A 356 -3.70 18.05 -5.21
CA ASN A 356 -4.19 17.90 -3.84
C ASN A 356 -4.05 19.20 -3.03
N ASP A 357 -2.90 19.87 -3.09
CA ASP A 357 -2.72 21.16 -2.40
C ASP A 357 -3.61 22.25 -3.00
N GLN A 358 -3.67 22.31 -4.34
CA GLN A 358 -4.54 23.26 -5.04
C GLN A 358 -6.01 23.05 -4.66
N TRP A 359 -6.45 21.80 -4.55
CA TRP A 359 -7.78 21.45 -4.09
C TRP A 359 -8.00 21.91 -2.65
N ALA A 360 -7.10 21.56 -1.72
CA ALA A 360 -7.24 21.90 -0.29
C ALA A 360 -7.34 23.41 -0.05
N LYS A 361 -6.72 24.23 -0.91
CA LYS A 361 -6.78 25.71 -0.86
C LYS A 361 -7.92 26.32 -1.66
N SER A 362 -8.64 25.52 -2.43
CA SER A 362 -9.75 25.99 -3.25
C SER A 362 -11.03 26.15 -2.43
N GLY A 363 -12.02 26.84 -3.01
CA GLY A 363 -13.36 26.91 -2.43
C GLY A 363 -14.09 25.56 -2.35
N HIS A 364 -13.66 24.54 -3.11
CA HIS A 364 -14.23 23.19 -3.03
C HIS A 364 -13.91 22.51 -1.71
N ALA A 365 -12.71 22.75 -1.17
CA ALA A 365 -12.30 22.29 0.15
C ALA A 365 -12.57 23.33 1.25
N GLY A 366 -13.43 24.33 0.99
CA GLY A 366 -13.68 25.42 1.95
C GLY A 366 -12.42 26.21 2.34
N THR A 367 -11.37 26.16 1.51
CA THR A 367 -10.03 26.72 1.77
C THR A 367 -9.31 26.14 2.99
N ILE A 368 -9.66 24.92 3.42
CA ILE A 368 -9.11 24.27 4.61
C ILE A 368 -7.58 24.23 4.63
N GLY A 369 -6.93 23.97 3.49
CA GLY A 369 -5.46 23.96 3.40
C GLY A 369 -4.84 25.31 3.77
N SER A 370 -5.51 26.42 3.44
CA SER A 370 -5.08 27.76 3.85
C SER A 370 -5.28 27.99 5.35
N ILE A 371 -6.41 27.54 5.91
CA ILE A 371 -6.72 27.68 7.34
C ILE A 371 -5.69 26.94 8.21
N LYS A 372 -5.36 25.69 7.83
CA LYS A 372 -4.35 24.87 8.51
C LYS A 372 -2.96 25.50 8.42
N LEU A 373 -2.61 26.05 7.26
CA LEU A 373 -1.34 26.76 7.07
C LEU A 373 -1.25 28.02 7.93
N GLU A 374 -2.26 28.88 7.90
CA GLU A 374 -2.28 30.11 8.71
C GLU A 374 -2.17 29.78 10.21
N THR A 375 -2.79 28.67 10.63
CA THR A 375 -2.66 28.16 12.01
C THR A 375 -1.23 27.72 12.29
N ALA A 376 -0.61 26.94 11.41
CA ALA A 376 0.78 26.52 11.56
C ALA A 376 1.75 27.71 11.66
N GLU A 377 1.62 28.68 10.73
CA GLU A 377 2.43 29.91 10.68
C GLU A 377 2.24 30.76 11.92
N TYR A 378 1.02 30.87 12.45
CA TYR A 378 0.78 31.59 13.71
C TYR A 378 1.55 30.96 14.88
N TYR A 379 1.53 29.63 15.00
CA TYR A 379 2.25 28.93 16.06
C TYR A 379 3.77 29.06 15.92
N ASP A 380 4.29 28.97 14.70
CA ASP A 380 5.72 29.16 14.43
C ASP A 380 6.13 30.63 14.67
N ASP A 381 5.66 31.55 13.84
CA ASP A 381 6.14 32.94 13.80
C ASP A 381 5.72 33.78 15.01
N THR A 382 4.51 33.53 15.56
CA THR A 382 3.96 34.37 16.62
C THR A 382 4.17 33.78 18.00
N LEU A 383 4.07 32.45 18.14
CA LEU A 383 4.20 31.79 19.43
C LEU A 383 5.58 31.18 19.68
N ASP A 384 6.45 31.08 18.67
CA ASP A 384 7.75 30.39 18.74
C ASP A 384 7.56 28.92 19.19
N LYS A 385 6.55 28.25 18.61
CA LYS A 385 6.09 26.89 18.93
C LYS A 385 6.10 25.97 17.70
N ASP A 386 7.13 26.07 16.86
CA ASP A 386 7.32 25.12 15.76
C ASP A 386 7.53 23.70 16.28
N ARG A 387 6.86 22.75 15.64
CA ARG A 387 6.90 21.31 15.92
C ARG A 387 6.63 20.99 17.39
N THR A 388 5.49 21.46 17.88
CA THR A 388 4.98 21.14 19.22
C THR A 388 3.65 20.40 19.15
N ILE A 389 3.36 19.57 20.16
CA ILE A 389 2.05 18.91 20.32
C ILE A 389 0.91 19.94 20.28
N GLU A 390 1.10 21.10 20.91
CA GLU A 390 0.12 22.18 20.95
C GLU A 390 -0.17 22.74 19.55
N GLN A 391 0.85 22.90 18.71
CA GLN A 391 0.67 23.29 17.31
C GLN A 391 -0.09 22.21 16.53
N THR A 392 0.27 20.93 16.66
CA THR A 392 -0.41 19.84 15.97
C THR A 392 -1.90 19.78 16.35
N ILE A 393 -2.24 19.86 17.65
CA ILE A 393 -3.63 19.88 18.13
C ILE A 393 -4.38 21.07 17.55
N ALA A 394 -3.79 22.27 17.60
CA ALA A 394 -4.45 23.46 17.07
C ALA A 394 -4.67 23.39 15.56
N ILE A 395 -3.75 22.78 14.82
CA ILE A 395 -3.92 22.53 13.38
C ILE A 395 -5.03 21.51 13.17
N LYS A 396 -5.06 20.40 13.90
CA LYS A 396 -6.14 19.41 13.84
C LYS A 396 -7.51 20.05 14.07
N GLU A 397 -7.64 20.88 15.11
CA GLU A 397 -8.89 21.57 15.47
C GLU A 397 -9.27 22.74 14.54
N ALA A 398 -8.34 23.28 13.76
CA ALA A 398 -8.63 24.39 12.87
C ALA A 398 -9.44 23.90 11.66
N GLY A 399 -10.60 24.49 11.37
CA GLY A 399 -11.45 24.02 10.29
C GLY A 399 -12.21 25.14 9.58
N VAL A 400 -12.96 24.75 8.56
CA VAL A 400 -13.82 25.64 7.78
C VAL A 400 -15.00 26.05 8.66
N THR A 401 -15.24 27.36 8.87
CA THR A 401 -16.42 27.84 9.60
C THR A 401 -17.39 28.59 8.68
N GLU A 402 -18.46 29.15 9.24
CA GLU A 402 -19.43 29.98 8.52
C GLU A 402 -18.75 31.17 7.83
N THR A 403 -17.63 31.65 8.37
CA THR A 403 -16.89 32.80 7.81
C THR A 403 -16.13 32.41 6.54
N GLU A 404 -15.44 31.28 6.56
CA GLU A 404 -14.59 30.82 5.46
C GLU A 404 -15.40 30.07 4.38
N GLY A 405 -16.40 29.28 4.80
CA GLY A 405 -17.09 28.33 3.94
C GLY A 405 -18.53 28.06 4.33
N ALA A 406 -19.36 29.09 4.48
CA ALA A 406 -20.82 28.94 4.68
C ALA A 406 -21.51 28.01 3.66
N ALA A 407 -20.94 27.84 2.46
CA ALA A 407 -21.48 26.90 1.47
C ALA A 407 -21.42 25.43 1.93
N TRP A 408 -20.57 25.11 2.91
CA TRP A 408 -20.31 23.77 3.44
C TRP A 408 -20.88 23.62 4.86
N VAL A 409 -20.66 24.59 5.75
CA VAL A 409 -21.04 24.40 7.17
C VAL A 409 -22.44 24.89 7.56
N HIS A 410 -23.07 25.74 6.74
CA HIS A 410 -24.28 26.45 7.15
C HIS A 410 -25.49 25.54 7.35
N TYR A 411 -25.55 24.45 6.59
CA TYR A 411 -26.60 23.44 6.68
C TYR A 411 -25.96 22.06 6.73
N ASP A 412 -26.62 21.17 7.45
CA ASP A 412 -26.49 19.72 7.28
C ASP A 412 -26.99 19.36 5.87
N TRP A 413 -26.04 19.11 4.96
CA TRP A 413 -26.31 18.94 3.53
C TRP A 413 -26.67 17.50 3.15
N ASP A 414 -26.17 16.52 3.90
CA ASP A 414 -26.51 15.11 3.79
C ASP A 414 -27.90 14.79 4.38
N SER A 415 -28.54 15.75 5.05
CA SER A 415 -29.94 15.70 5.47
C SER A 415 -30.92 15.30 4.35
N ASP A 416 -31.90 14.46 4.69
CA ASP A 416 -33.08 14.17 3.87
C ASP A 416 -33.85 15.44 3.45
N SER A 417 -33.83 16.47 4.31
CA SER A 417 -34.50 17.74 4.03
C SER A 417 -33.78 18.58 2.96
N ARG A 418 -32.55 18.18 2.59
CA ARG A 418 -31.64 18.87 1.67
C ARG A 418 -31.22 18.04 0.46
N GLN A 419 -31.87 16.90 0.21
CA GLN A 419 -31.63 16.05 -0.97
C GLN A 419 -31.46 16.82 -2.29
N GLY A 420 -32.27 17.85 -2.54
CA GLY A 420 -32.18 18.67 -3.76
C GLY A 420 -30.91 19.53 -3.88
N CYS A 421 -30.15 19.70 -2.80
CA CYS A 421 -28.92 20.48 -2.72
C CYS A 421 -27.66 19.60 -2.73
N GLN A 422 -27.78 18.31 -2.41
CA GLN A 422 -26.65 17.39 -2.26
C GLN A 422 -25.75 17.31 -3.51
N MET A 423 -26.32 17.39 -4.72
CA MET A 423 -25.54 17.38 -5.97
C MET A 423 -24.50 18.51 -6.10
N CYS A 424 -24.64 19.59 -5.31
CA CYS A 424 -23.72 20.72 -5.34
C CYS A 424 -22.97 20.93 -4.02
N HIS A 425 -23.54 20.46 -2.90
CA HIS A 425 -23.05 20.76 -1.55
C HIS A 425 -22.51 19.55 -0.79
N THR A 426 -22.39 18.40 -1.47
CA THR A 426 -21.79 17.18 -0.91
C THR A 426 -20.91 16.53 -2.00
N ALA A 427 -19.78 15.93 -1.61
CA ALA A 427 -18.96 15.13 -2.52
C ALA A 427 -19.73 13.91 -3.04
N THR A 428 -20.50 13.24 -2.17
CA THR A 428 -21.31 12.07 -2.52
C THR A 428 -22.36 12.41 -3.56
N GLY A 429 -23.15 13.46 -3.33
CA GLY A 429 -24.15 13.92 -4.29
C GLY A 429 -23.53 14.39 -5.60
N ALA A 430 -22.42 15.13 -5.55
CA ALA A 430 -21.72 15.58 -6.75
C ALA A 430 -21.18 14.41 -7.59
N LYS A 431 -20.53 13.42 -6.96
CA LYS A 431 -20.07 12.18 -7.62
C LYS A 431 -21.23 11.50 -8.34
N ASN A 432 -22.31 11.21 -7.62
CA ASN A 432 -23.44 10.47 -8.16
C ASN A 432 -24.12 11.23 -9.31
N TYR A 433 -24.27 12.56 -9.19
CA TYR A 433 -24.84 13.40 -10.25
C TYR A 433 -23.93 13.45 -11.48
N LEU A 434 -22.62 13.65 -11.31
CA LEU A 434 -21.68 13.73 -12.43
C LEU A 434 -21.47 12.39 -13.13
N THR A 435 -21.70 11.27 -12.45
CA THR A 435 -21.64 9.91 -13.03
C THR A 435 -22.87 9.56 -13.86
N ASP A 436 -24.09 9.87 -13.40
CA ASP A 436 -25.32 9.68 -14.18
C ASP A 436 -26.33 10.82 -13.92
N PRO A 437 -26.20 11.96 -14.63
CA PRO A 437 -27.09 13.11 -14.41
C PRO A 437 -28.54 12.81 -14.78
N SER A 438 -28.75 11.87 -15.71
CA SER A 438 -30.07 11.58 -16.25
C SER A 438 -30.93 10.72 -15.33
N SER A 439 -30.27 9.88 -14.51
CA SER A 439 -30.91 9.02 -13.52
C SER A 439 -30.57 9.38 -12.08
N TYR A 440 -29.87 10.51 -11.84
CA TYR A 440 -29.50 10.95 -10.50
C TYR A 440 -30.74 11.05 -9.58
N ASP A 441 -30.64 10.35 -8.45
CA ASP A 441 -31.63 10.39 -7.38
C ASP A 441 -30.88 10.55 -6.05
N ALA A 442 -31.09 11.69 -5.41
CA ALA A 442 -30.43 12.02 -4.15
C ALA A 442 -30.78 11.03 -3.02
N ALA A 443 -31.93 10.33 -3.11
CA ALA A 443 -32.28 9.28 -2.14
C ALA A 443 -31.35 8.06 -2.22
N ASN A 444 -30.54 7.93 -3.28
CA ASN A 444 -29.53 6.89 -3.44
C ASN A 444 -28.12 7.34 -3.02
N ASN A 445 -27.96 8.57 -2.51
CA ASN A 445 -26.69 8.99 -1.95
C ASN A 445 -26.39 8.18 -0.68
N ASP A 446 -25.16 7.64 -0.61
CA ASP A 446 -24.69 6.83 0.50
C ASP A 446 -23.57 7.55 1.23
N PHE A 447 -23.88 8.02 2.43
CA PHE A 447 -22.96 8.73 3.31
C PHE A 447 -22.42 7.82 4.42
N SER A 448 -22.41 6.50 4.23
CA SER A 448 -21.93 5.49 5.22
C SER A 448 -20.49 5.64 5.69
N HIS A 449 -19.71 6.53 5.08
CA HIS A 449 -18.37 6.88 5.54
C HIS A 449 -18.36 8.03 6.56
N LEU A 450 -19.49 8.72 6.74
CA LEU A 450 -19.67 9.76 7.76
C LEU A 450 -20.17 9.11 9.05
N ASP A 451 -19.65 9.60 10.18
CA ASP A 451 -20.07 9.14 11.50
C ASP A 451 -21.54 9.47 11.78
N GLY A 452 -22.23 8.54 12.44
CA GLY A 452 -23.67 8.65 12.68
C GLY A 452 -24.56 8.26 11.49
N TRP A 453 -24.01 7.97 10.30
CA TRP A 453 -24.80 7.49 9.17
C TRP A 453 -25.11 5.99 9.25
N GLU A 454 -26.39 5.66 9.50
CA GLU A 454 -26.89 4.28 9.48
C GLU A 454 -28.16 4.13 8.65
N ALA A 455 -28.49 2.90 8.24
CA ALA A 455 -29.72 2.65 7.49
C ALA A 455 -30.98 3.17 8.22
N GLY A 456 -31.63 4.20 7.66
CA GLY A 456 -32.85 4.79 8.22
C GLY A 456 -32.63 6.02 9.09
N VAL A 457 -31.40 6.54 9.20
CA VAL A 457 -31.16 7.90 9.70
C VAL A 457 -31.42 8.93 8.60
N SER A 458 -31.65 10.19 9.02
CA SER A 458 -31.99 11.29 8.10
C SER A 458 -30.86 12.29 7.88
N SER A 459 -29.72 12.13 8.55
CA SER A 459 -28.49 12.92 8.48
C SER A 459 -27.38 12.19 9.26
N SER A 460 -26.13 12.52 8.99
CA SER A 460 -24.96 12.17 9.79
C SER A 460 -24.63 13.28 10.80
N ASP A 461 -23.62 13.05 11.64
CA ASP A 461 -23.09 14.05 12.59
C ASP A 461 -21.93 14.87 11.99
N GLN A 462 -21.53 14.60 10.74
CA GLN A 462 -20.44 15.27 10.01
C GLN A 462 -20.94 15.96 8.74
N ASN A 463 -20.14 16.86 8.17
CA ASN A 463 -20.45 17.48 6.88
C ASN A 463 -19.38 17.20 5.83
N GLU A 464 -19.78 17.07 4.57
CA GLU A 464 -18.83 16.96 3.46
C GLU A 464 -18.41 18.32 2.90
N LEU A 465 -17.12 18.47 2.65
CA LEU A 465 -16.62 19.39 1.62
C LEU A 465 -16.78 18.75 0.23
N LEU A 466 -16.50 19.47 -0.85
CA LEU A 466 -16.38 18.82 -2.16
C LEU A 466 -15.02 18.15 -2.29
N TYR A 467 -14.95 16.89 -1.92
CA TYR A 467 -13.76 16.05 -1.97
C TYR A 467 -13.26 15.78 -3.40
N CYS A 468 -11.97 15.45 -3.56
CA CYS A 468 -11.36 15.26 -4.90
C CYS A 468 -12.14 14.22 -5.73
N TRP A 469 -12.49 13.09 -5.14
CA TRP A 469 -13.24 12.02 -5.82
C TRP A 469 -14.67 12.41 -6.24
N GLY A 470 -15.19 13.52 -5.69
CA GLY A 470 -16.47 14.11 -6.10
C GLY A 470 -16.42 14.60 -7.55
N CYS A 471 -15.32 15.26 -7.93
CA CYS A 471 -15.13 15.79 -9.29
C CYS A 471 -14.27 14.90 -10.19
N HIS A 472 -13.36 14.10 -9.63
CA HIS A 472 -12.38 13.34 -10.37
C HIS A 472 -12.71 11.85 -10.44
N SER A 473 -12.46 11.20 -11.58
CA SER A 473 -12.63 9.76 -11.77
C SER A 473 -11.44 8.93 -11.31
N ASN A 474 -10.27 9.56 -11.15
CA ASN A 474 -9.03 8.96 -10.69
C ASN A 474 -8.13 10.00 -10.00
N ASN A 475 -7.02 9.53 -9.41
CA ASN A 475 -5.99 10.39 -8.81
C ASN A 475 -5.10 11.13 -9.81
N GLN A 476 -5.23 10.84 -11.11
CA GLN A 476 -4.47 11.50 -12.18
C GLN A 476 -5.15 12.81 -12.65
N GLY A 477 -6.23 13.22 -11.99
CA GLY A 477 -6.94 14.47 -12.27
C GLY A 477 -7.94 14.38 -13.42
N GLU A 478 -8.24 13.19 -13.94
CA GLU A 478 -9.32 13.02 -14.91
C GLU A 478 -10.64 13.46 -14.28
N LEU A 479 -11.37 14.32 -14.98
CA LEU A 479 -12.64 14.87 -14.51
C LEU A 479 -13.79 13.92 -14.86
N ARG A 480 -14.74 13.77 -13.94
CA ARG A 480 -16.04 13.17 -14.23
C ARG A 480 -16.75 14.04 -15.25
N ASN A 481 -17.06 13.46 -16.41
CA ASN A 481 -17.76 14.15 -17.48
C ASN A 481 -19.22 13.68 -17.55
N PRO A 482 -20.21 14.53 -17.23
CA PRO A 482 -21.63 14.18 -17.26
C PRO A 482 -22.22 13.96 -18.67
N GLY A 483 -21.39 13.91 -19.72
CA GLY A 483 -21.81 13.64 -21.10
C GLY A 483 -21.87 14.89 -21.98
#